data_AF-A0A1Z1MWE5-F1
#
_entry.id   AF-A0A1Z1MWE5-F1
#
_cell.length_a   1.000
_cell.length_b   1.000
_cell.length_c   1.000
_cell.angle_alpha   90.00
_cell.angle_beta   90.00
_cell.angle_gamma   90.00
#
_symmetry.space_group_name_H-M   'P 1'
#
loop_
_entity.id
_entity.type
_entity.pdbx_description
1 polymer ?
#
loop_
_entity_poly.entity_id
_entity_poly.type
_entity_poly.pdbx_seq_one_letter_code
_entity_poly.pdbx_strand_id
1 'polypeptide(L)'
;MLIKMIMWINLMMSMTLIILKSPLKSNLLILFQTIMLTMMINLINKTSWISFMIVILYIGGLMIIFLYISSIAFNEINMHFNYKNIIKNLMIMSMFMYYMKPLMLMENFKFNNLLFEDNFFMINMFNTPNNMMMYFIMMMLFTMLILIIWLLKFNKGPIRQKI
;
A
#
# COMPACT_ATOMS: atom_id res chain seq x y z
N MET A 1 -13.12 8.58 16.15
CA MET A 1 -14.17 8.58 15.10
C MET A 1 -13.56 8.64 13.70
N LEU A 2 -12.72 9.63 13.40
CA LEU A 2 -12.08 9.81 12.09
C LEU A 2 -11.17 8.64 11.69
N ILE A 3 -10.32 8.13 12.60
CA ILE A 3 -9.53 6.90 12.39
C ILE A 3 -10.43 5.74 11.96
N LYS A 4 -11.54 5.50 12.68
CA LYS A 4 -12.46 4.41 12.34
C LYS A 4 -13.06 4.60 10.95
N MET A 5 -13.51 5.81 10.59
CA MET A 5 -14.02 6.11 9.24
C MET A 5 -12.99 5.81 8.15
N ILE A 6 -11.72 6.19 8.35
CA ILE A 6 -10.62 5.87 7.43
C ILE A 6 -10.42 4.35 7.33
N MET A 7 -10.48 3.64 8.46
CA MET A 7 -10.32 2.18 8.52
C MET A 7 -11.38 1.49 7.65
N TRP A 8 -12.62 1.95 7.77
CA TRP A 8 -13.73 1.47 6.95
C TRP A 8 -13.54 1.75 5.47
N ILE A 9 -13.16 2.97 5.10
CA ILE A 9 -12.91 3.33 3.69
C ILE A 9 -11.79 2.45 3.11
N ASN A 10 -10.73 2.18 3.88
CA ASN A 10 -9.65 1.29 3.45
C ASN A 10 -10.12 -0.16 3.24
N LEU A 11 -10.98 -0.68 4.12
CA LEU A 11 -11.58 -2.00 3.93
C LEU A 11 -12.43 -2.04 2.66
N MET A 12 -13.22 -0.99 2.40
CA MET A 12 -14.01 -0.89 1.16
C MET A 12 -13.11 -0.95 -0.09
N MET A 13 -12.02 -0.17 -0.09
CA MET A 13 -11.05 -0.16 -1.18
C MET A 13 -10.37 -1.54 -1.35
N SER A 14 -10.02 -2.21 -0.25
CA SER A 14 -9.38 -3.54 -0.34
C SER A 14 -10.29 -4.59 -1.00
N MET A 15 -11.60 -4.55 -0.74
CA MET A 15 -12.55 -5.47 -1.35
C MET A 15 -12.80 -5.16 -2.83
N THR A 16 -12.72 -3.89 -3.24
CA THR A 16 -12.82 -3.53 -4.66
C THR A 16 -11.57 -3.96 -5.45
N LEU A 17 -10.38 -3.99 -4.83
CA LEU A 17 -9.16 -4.50 -5.49
C LEU A 17 -9.31 -5.93 -6.01
N ILE A 18 -9.92 -6.82 -5.23
CA ILE A 18 -10.08 -8.24 -5.58
C ILE A 18 -10.90 -8.42 -6.87
N ILE A 19 -11.76 -7.45 -7.20
CA ILE A 19 -12.74 -7.56 -8.29
C ILE A 19 -12.26 -6.83 -9.56
N LEU A 20 -11.30 -5.91 -9.43
CA LEU A 20 -10.78 -5.14 -10.55
C LEU A 20 -9.89 -6.00 -11.44
N LYS A 21 -10.31 -6.17 -12.70
CA LYS A 21 -9.56 -6.93 -13.72
C LYS A 21 -8.49 -6.12 -14.43
N SER A 22 -8.72 -4.82 -14.61
CA SER A 22 -7.81 -3.97 -15.38
C SER A 22 -6.64 -3.51 -14.49
N PRO A 23 -5.39 -3.77 -14.87
CA PRO A 23 -4.21 -3.48 -14.04
C PRO A 23 -4.02 -1.98 -13.77
N LEU A 24 -4.45 -1.11 -14.70
CA LEU A 24 -4.38 0.33 -14.51
C LEU A 24 -5.35 0.82 -13.42
N LYS A 25 -6.60 0.33 -13.40
CA LYS A 25 -7.57 0.70 -12.36
C LYS A 25 -7.18 0.14 -11.00
N SER A 26 -6.59 -1.05 -10.93
CA SER A 26 -6.09 -1.59 -9.66
C SER A 26 -4.94 -0.73 -9.12
N ASN A 27 -3.98 -0.31 -9.95
CA ASN A 27 -2.88 0.54 -9.50
C ASN A 27 -3.34 1.91 -8.99
N LEU A 28 -4.31 2.54 -9.68
CA LEU A 28 -4.91 3.79 -9.21
C LEU A 28 -5.64 3.61 -7.87
N LEU A 29 -6.33 2.49 -7.69
CA LEU A 29 -7.03 2.22 -6.44
C LEU A 29 -6.07 1.94 -5.28
N ILE A 30 -4.95 1.25 -5.54
CA ILE A 30 -3.87 1.07 -4.55
C ILE A 30 -3.28 2.43 -4.15
N LEU A 31 -3.04 3.35 -5.09
CA LEU A 31 -2.56 4.70 -4.76
C LEU A 31 -3.50 5.42 -3.78
N PHE A 32 -4.81 5.44 -4.06
CA PHE A 32 -5.78 6.04 -3.14
C PHE A 32 -5.81 5.36 -1.77
N GLN A 33 -5.73 4.03 -1.73
CA GLN A 33 -5.69 3.27 -0.47
C GLN A 33 -4.42 3.61 0.34
N THR A 34 -3.27 3.76 -0.31
CA THR A 34 -2.01 4.13 0.38
C THR A 34 -2.07 5.52 0.99
N ILE A 35 -2.70 6.50 0.33
CA ILE A 35 -2.90 7.85 0.89
C ILE A 35 -3.81 7.80 2.12
N MET A 36 -4.89 7.02 2.07
CA MET A 36 -5.79 6.86 3.22
C MET A 36 -5.11 6.15 4.39
N LEU A 37 -4.27 5.15 4.12
CA LEU A 37 -3.48 4.45 5.14
C LEU A 37 -2.44 5.38 5.80
N THR A 38 -1.73 6.21 5.03
CA THR A 38 -0.69 7.09 5.59
C THR A 38 -1.29 8.20 6.44
N MET A 39 -2.46 8.73 6.05
CA MET A 39 -3.25 9.63 6.90
C MET A 39 -3.63 8.94 8.21
N MET A 40 -3.97 7.65 8.18
CA MET A 40 -4.32 6.91 9.38
C MET A 40 -3.14 6.75 10.34
N ILE A 41 -1.98 6.34 9.81
CA ILE A 41 -0.75 6.14 10.60
C ILE A 41 -0.31 7.45 11.24
N ASN A 42 -0.48 8.57 10.51
CA ASN A 42 -0.18 9.89 11.05
C ASN A 42 -1.11 10.31 12.22
N LEU A 43 -2.34 9.78 12.29
CA LEU A 43 -3.27 10.04 13.39
C LEU A 43 -3.00 9.16 14.61
N ILE A 44 -2.36 8.00 14.42
CA ILE A 44 -2.03 7.06 15.49
C ILE A 44 -0.68 7.42 16.12
N ASN A 45 0.30 7.78 15.31
CA ASN A 45 1.66 8.02 15.76
C ASN A 45 1.85 9.48 16.18
N LYS A 46 2.73 9.70 17.17
CA LYS A 46 3.09 11.06 17.61
C LYS A 46 4.00 11.77 16.60
N THR A 47 4.84 11.00 15.90
CA THR A 47 5.73 11.52 14.87
C THR A 47 5.25 11.13 13.47
N SER A 48 5.33 12.08 12.53
CA SER A 48 4.93 11.89 11.13
C SER A 48 5.99 11.19 10.28
N TRP A 49 7.14 10.79 10.86
CA TRP A 49 8.26 10.28 10.07
C TRP A 49 7.95 8.93 9.40
N ILE A 50 7.30 8.02 10.14
CA ILE A 50 6.89 6.71 9.64
C ILE A 50 5.81 6.86 8.54
N SER A 51 4.83 7.73 8.73
CA SER A 51 3.79 7.97 7.72
C SER A 51 4.39 8.56 6.44
N PHE A 52 5.38 9.45 6.54
CA PHE A 52 6.08 10.04 5.40
C PHE A 52 6.90 9.01 4.60
N MET A 53 7.64 8.13 5.27
CA MET A 53 8.43 7.10 4.59
C MET A 53 7.56 6.12 3.80
N ILE A 54 6.39 5.76 4.33
CA ILE A 54 5.42 4.90 3.64
C ILE A 54 4.89 5.59 2.37
N VAL A 55 4.58 6.89 2.43
CA VAL A 55 4.13 7.66 1.24
C VAL A 55 5.19 7.59 0.13
N ILE A 56 6.46 7.85 0.47
CA ILE A 56 7.54 7.89 -0.53
C ILE A 56 7.75 6.53 -1.19
N LEU A 57 7.84 5.46 -0.39
CA LEU A 57 8.10 4.12 -0.90
C LEU A 57 6.98 3.61 -1.81
N TYR A 58 5.72 3.79 -1.39
CA TYR A 58 4.57 3.31 -2.17
C TYR A 58 4.35 4.13 -3.43
N ILE A 59 4.39 5.46 -3.36
CA ILE A 59 4.20 6.30 -4.55
C ILE A 59 5.34 6.06 -5.55
N GLY A 60 6.59 6.03 -5.09
CA GLY A 60 7.75 5.78 -5.95
C GLY A 60 7.69 4.43 -6.66
N GLY A 61 7.40 3.35 -5.93
CA GLY A 61 7.28 2.01 -6.50
C GLY A 61 6.10 1.85 -7.47
N LEU A 62 4.92 2.38 -7.11
CA LEU A 62 3.72 2.28 -7.92
C LEU A 62 3.81 3.10 -9.22
N MET A 63 4.53 4.22 -9.23
CA MET A 63 4.76 5.02 -10.45
C MET A 63 5.59 4.25 -11.49
N ILE A 64 6.60 3.47 -11.07
CA ILE A 64 7.41 2.66 -11.99
C ILE A 64 6.56 1.56 -12.63
N ILE A 65 5.70 0.90 -11.83
CA ILE A 65 4.78 -0.12 -12.33
C ILE A 65 3.75 0.50 -13.29
N PHE A 66 3.25 1.71 -12.98
CA PHE A 66 2.35 2.45 -13.86
C PHE A 66 2.99 2.72 -15.23
N LEU A 67 4.23 3.21 -15.26
CA LEU A 67 4.98 3.44 -16.51
C LEU A 67 5.11 2.17 -17.33
N TYR A 68 5.52 1.06 -16.69
CA TYR A 68 5.69 -0.22 -17.37
C TYR A 68 4.39 -0.71 -18.03
N ILE A 69 3.28 -0.70 -17.28
CA ILE A 69 1.99 -1.21 -17.78
C ILE A 69 1.41 -0.29 -18.86
N SER A 70 1.53 1.03 -18.71
CA SER A 70 1.11 1.98 -19.75
C SER A 70 1.88 1.81 -21.07
N SER A 71 3.13 1.33 -21.01
CA SER A 71 3.98 1.13 -22.19
C SER A 71 3.69 -0.16 -22.96
N ILE A 72 3.13 -1.18 -22.30
CA ILE A 72 2.93 -2.52 -22.88
C ILE A 72 1.52 -2.70 -23.46
N ALA A 73 0.51 -2.14 -22.82
CA ALA A 73 -0.86 -2.25 -23.28
C ALA A 73 -1.62 -0.98 -22.88
N PHE A 74 -1.51 0.06 -23.72
CA PHE A 74 -2.39 1.23 -23.62
C PHE A 74 -3.85 0.87 -23.96
N ASN A 75 -4.08 -0.29 -24.58
CA ASN A 75 -5.30 -0.53 -25.33
C ASN A 75 -6.30 -1.41 -24.59
N GLU A 76 -7.56 -0.99 -24.70
CA GLU A 76 -8.77 -1.50 -24.05
C GLU A 76 -8.88 -1.15 -22.56
N ILE A 77 -9.05 0.14 -22.29
CA ILE A 77 -9.87 0.58 -21.16
C ILE A 77 -11.28 0.03 -21.41
N ASN A 78 -11.50 -1.25 -21.07
CA ASN A 78 -12.81 -1.86 -21.11
C ASN A 78 -13.69 -1.12 -20.09
N MET A 79 -14.46 -0.15 -20.61
CA MET A 79 -15.43 0.64 -19.88
C MET A 79 -16.77 -0.08 -19.73
N HIS A 80 -16.80 -1.41 -19.91
CA HIS A 80 -17.94 -2.22 -19.48
C HIS A 80 -17.93 -2.33 -17.95
N PHE A 81 -18.33 -1.24 -17.29
CA PHE A 81 -18.64 -1.23 -15.88
C PHE A 81 -19.89 -2.06 -15.66
N ASN A 82 -19.73 -3.25 -15.08
CA ASN A 82 -20.86 -4.05 -14.66
C ASN A 82 -21.47 -3.44 -13.38
N TYR A 83 -22.35 -2.45 -13.55
CA TYR A 83 -23.00 -1.72 -12.45
C TYR A 83 -23.69 -2.65 -11.44
N LYS A 84 -24.18 -3.83 -11.89
CA LYS A 84 -24.75 -4.85 -10.99
C LYS A 84 -23.74 -5.36 -9.95
N ASN A 85 -22.49 -5.57 -10.32
CA ASN A 85 -21.46 -6.02 -9.38
C ASN A 85 -21.11 -4.93 -8.37
N ILE A 86 -21.07 -3.67 -8.81
CA ILE A 86 -20.81 -2.52 -7.94
C ILE A 86 -21.94 -2.37 -6.90
N ILE A 87 -23.20 -2.43 -7.35
CA ILE A 87 -24.37 -2.31 -6.47
C ILE A 87 -24.43 -3.49 -5.48
N LYS A 88 -24.15 -4.72 -5.93
CA LYS A 88 -24.07 -5.89 -5.04
C LYS A 88 -23.03 -5.70 -3.94
N ASN A 89 -21.85 -5.19 -4.28
CA ASN A 89 -20.80 -4.93 -3.30
C ASN A 89 -21.22 -3.85 -2.31
N LEU A 90 -21.81 -2.76 -2.77
CA LEU A 90 -22.30 -1.69 -1.89
C LEU A 90 -23.37 -2.19 -0.91
N MET A 91 -24.26 -3.10 -1.35
CA MET A 91 -25.28 -3.72 -0.50
C MET A 91 -24.70 -4.67 0.55
N ILE A 92 -23.73 -5.51 0.19
CA ILE A 92 -23.03 -6.37 1.16
C ILE A 92 -22.34 -5.50 2.21
N MET A 93 -21.77 -4.39 1.78
CA MET A 93 -21.05 -3.46 2.65
C MET A 93 -21.94 -2.67 3.60
N SER A 94 -23.12 -2.24 3.16
CA SER A 94 -24.08 -1.57 4.07
C SER A 94 -24.59 -2.53 5.15
N MET A 95 -24.74 -3.82 4.82
CA MET A 95 -25.07 -4.85 5.80
C MET A 95 -23.94 -5.05 6.82
N PHE A 96 -22.69 -5.19 6.37
CA PHE A 96 -21.53 -5.30 7.28
C PHE A 96 -21.42 -4.10 8.23
N MET A 97 -21.67 -2.89 7.72
CA MET A 97 -21.67 -1.67 8.54
C MET A 97 -22.73 -1.70 9.64
N TYR A 98 -23.93 -2.18 9.32
CA TYR A 98 -25.01 -2.28 10.31
C TYR A 98 -24.66 -3.26 11.44
N TYR A 99 -24.07 -4.41 11.10
CA TYR A 99 -23.67 -5.42 12.09
C TYR A 99 -22.50 -5.00 12.98
N MET A 100 -21.59 -4.16 12.49
CA MET A 100 -20.41 -3.73 13.25
C MET A 100 -20.62 -2.47 14.10
N LYS A 101 -21.79 -1.84 14.01
CA LYS A 101 -22.16 -0.66 14.81
C LYS A 101 -21.93 -0.82 16.33
N PRO A 102 -22.25 -1.96 16.99
CA PRO A 102 -22.00 -2.11 18.42
C PRO A 102 -20.51 -2.24 18.78
N LEU A 103 -19.69 -2.88 17.94
CA LEU A 103 -18.23 -2.98 18.14
C LEU A 103 -17.55 -1.61 18.05
N MET A 104 -18.13 -0.71 17.25
CA MET A 104 -17.60 0.64 17.03
C MET A 104 -17.70 1.55 18.26
N LEU A 105 -18.57 1.24 19.22
CA LEU A 105 -18.72 1.98 20.48
C LEU A 105 -17.70 1.58 21.56
N MET A 106 -17.01 0.45 21.41
CA MET A 106 -16.30 -0.19 22.54
C MET A 106 -14.88 0.34 22.80
N GLU A 107 -14.42 1.37 22.08
CA GLU A 107 -13.02 1.83 22.18
C GLU A 107 -12.91 3.25 22.72
N ASN A 108 -13.10 3.38 24.04
CA ASN A 108 -12.36 4.37 24.81
C ASN A 108 -11.02 3.75 25.23
N PHE A 109 -10.24 3.27 24.27
CA PHE A 109 -8.83 3.02 24.54
C PHE A 109 -8.17 4.38 24.69
N LYS A 110 -8.09 4.85 25.93
CA LYS A 110 -7.14 5.90 26.29
C LYS A 110 -5.77 5.33 25.94
N PHE A 111 -5.25 5.71 24.78
CA PHE A 111 -3.82 5.63 24.52
C PHE A 111 -3.18 6.50 25.59
N ASN A 112 -2.81 5.88 26.70
CA ASN A 112 -1.99 6.53 27.70
C ASN A 112 -0.79 7.06 26.94
N ASN A 113 -0.54 8.36 27.10
CA ASN A 113 0.60 9.07 26.58
C ASN A 113 1.88 8.48 27.21
N LEU A 114 2.25 7.27 26.80
CA LEU A 114 3.61 6.80 26.90
C LEU A 114 4.38 7.70 25.94
N LEU A 115 5.03 8.70 26.53
CA LEU A 115 5.98 9.61 25.92
C LEU A 115 7.23 8.81 25.52
N PHE A 116 7.07 7.84 24.64
CA PHE A 116 8.21 7.37 23.90
C PHE A 116 8.41 8.36 22.76
N GLU A 117 9.52 9.08 22.81
CA GLU A 117 10.03 9.83 21.68
C GLU A 117 10.42 8.81 20.59
N ASP A 118 9.57 8.68 19.57
CA ASP A 118 9.75 7.72 18.47
C ASP A 118 11.12 7.87 17.76
N ASN A 119 11.74 9.05 17.83
CA ASN A 119 13.06 9.29 17.22
C ASN A 119 14.16 8.41 17.82
N PHE A 120 14.08 8.04 19.11
CA PHE A 120 15.04 7.12 19.72
C PHE A 120 14.88 5.68 19.19
N PHE A 121 13.68 5.26 18.77
CA PHE A 121 13.47 3.92 18.21
C PHE A 121 14.25 3.68 16.92
N MET A 122 14.38 4.70 16.07
CA MET A 122 15.07 4.56 14.78
C MET A 122 16.59 4.51 14.95
N ILE A 123 17.14 5.25 15.92
CA ILE A 123 18.57 5.18 16.26
C ILE A 123 18.90 3.81 16.90
N ASN A 124 17.99 3.26 17.70
CA ASN A 124 18.16 1.94 18.30
C ASN A 124 18.27 0.80 17.27
N MET A 125 17.87 1.00 16.01
CA MET A 125 18.10 0.01 14.96
C MET A 125 19.57 -0.15 14.57
N PHE A 126 20.37 0.90 14.69
CA PHE A 126 21.80 0.88 14.40
C PHE A 126 22.65 0.47 15.62
N ASN A 127 22.07 0.51 16.82
CA ASN A 127 22.75 0.11 18.04
C ASN A 127 22.78 -1.42 18.19
N THR A 128 23.81 -1.94 18.86
CA THR A 128 23.86 -3.36 19.26
C THR A 128 22.76 -3.65 20.28
N PRO A 129 22.03 -4.78 20.20
CA PRO A 129 22.24 -5.94 19.31
C PRO A 129 21.50 -5.86 17.96
N ASN A 130 20.65 -4.85 17.75
CA ASN A 130 19.72 -4.81 16.61
C ASN A 130 20.42 -4.54 15.25
N ASN A 131 21.65 -4.02 15.27
CA ASN A 131 22.47 -3.80 14.08
C ASN A 131 22.64 -5.06 13.19
N MET A 132 22.56 -6.28 13.77
CA MET A 132 22.58 -7.51 12.97
C MET A 132 21.42 -7.59 11.96
N MET A 133 20.24 -7.09 12.33
CA MET A 133 19.10 -7.00 11.42
C MET A 133 19.37 -6.03 10.27
N MET A 134 20.06 -4.91 10.55
CA MET A 134 20.46 -3.94 9.51
C MET A 134 21.44 -4.56 8.51
N TYR A 135 22.45 -5.28 8.97
CA TYR A 135 23.37 -6.01 8.08
C TYR A 135 22.64 -7.04 7.22
N PHE A 136 21.67 -7.76 7.78
CA PHE A 136 20.86 -8.71 7.02
C PHE A 136 20.05 -8.02 5.91
N ILE A 137 19.38 -6.90 6.21
CA ILE A 137 18.62 -6.12 5.21
C ILE A 137 19.55 -5.60 4.09
N MET A 138 20.74 -5.09 4.43
CA MET A 138 21.71 -4.62 3.44
C MET A 138 22.16 -5.75 2.50
N MET A 139 22.45 -6.94 3.03
CA MET A 139 22.82 -8.10 2.22
C MET A 139 21.66 -8.56 1.32
N MET A 140 20.41 -8.54 1.82
CA MET A 140 19.23 -8.86 1.02
C MET A 140 19.06 -7.90 -0.15
N LEU A 141 19.20 -6.59 0.06
CA LEU A 141 19.12 -5.61 -1.04
C LEU A 141 20.26 -5.77 -2.05
N PHE A 142 21.48 -6.07 -1.58
CA PHE A 142 22.64 -6.29 -2.46
C PHE A 142 22.48 -7.55 -3.33
N THR A 143 22.06 -8.67 -2.75
CA THR A 143 21.80 -9.90 -3.49
C THR A 143 20.68 -9.73 -4.52
N MET A 144 19.61 -9.00 -4.19
CA MET A 144 18.54 -8.68 -5.13
C MET A 144 19.04 -7.87 -6.33
N LEU A 145 19.93 -6.89 -6.14
CA LEU A 145 20.53 -6.14 -7.24
C LEU A 145 21.34 -7.04 -8.19
N ILE A 146 22.16 -7.94 -7.65
CA ILE A 146 22.94 -8.90 -8.45
C ILE A 146 22.01 -9.82 -9.25
N LEU A 147 20.97 -10.35 -8.60
CA LEU A 147 19.97 -11.20 -9.24
C LEU A 147 19.25 -10.48 -10.39
N ILE A 148 18.86 -9.21 -10.20
CA ILE A 148 18.22 -8.41 -11.24
C ILE A 148 19.18 -8.22 -12.44
N ILE A 149 20.45 -7.89 -12.21
CA ILE A 149 21.45 -7.76 -13.29
C ILE A 149 21.62 -9.08 -14.04
N TRP A 150 21.62 -10.20 -13.32
CA TRP A 150 21.73 -11.52 -13.91
C TRP A 150 20.50 -11.86 -14.77
N LEU A 151 19.28 -11.60 -14.27
CA LEU A 151 18.02 -11.75 -15.01
C LEU A 151 17.99 -10.90 -16.29
N LEU A 152 18.47 -9.65 -16.23
CA LEU A 152 18.52 -8.77 -17.39
C LEU A 152 19.47 -9.28 -18.49
N LYS A 153 20.58 -9.95 -18.12
CA LYS A 153 21.53 -10.52 -19.09
C LYS A 153 20.95 -11.66 -19.93
N PHE A 154 19.91 -12.36 -19.44
CA PHE A 154 19.26 -13.44 -20.20
C PHE A 154 18.27 -12.94 -21.25
N ASN A 155 17.80 -11.70 -21.17
CA ASN A 155 16.91 -11.11 -22.18
C ASN A 155 17.71 -10.59 -23.39
N LYS A 156 18.25 -11.49 -24.21
CA LYS A 156 18.79 -11.16 -25.53
C LYS A 156 17.66 -11.06 -26.55
N GLY A 157 16.93 -9.94 -26.51
CA GLY A 157 15.99 -9.58 -27.56
C GLY A 157 15.45 -8.17 -27.36
N PRO A 158 15.45 -7.30 -28.39
CA PRO A 158 14.86 -5.98 -28.26
C PRO A 158 13.34 -6.08 -28.13
N ILE A 159 12.73 -5.31 -27.22
CA ILE A 159 11.28 -5.18 -27.04
C ILE A 159 10.59 -4.55 -28.28
N ARG A 160 11.36 -4.03 -29.24
CA ARG A 160 10.86 -3.66 -30.56
C ARG A 160 11.65 -4.40 -31.63
N GLN A 161 10.96 -5.18 -32.47
CA GLN A 161 11.51 -5.55 -33.77
C GLN A 161 11.90 -4.26 -34.50
N LYS A 162 13.12 -4.23 -35.02
CA LYS A 162 13.53 -3.22 -36.00
C LYS A 162 12.50 -3.26 -37.13
N ILE A 163 11.95 -2.09 -37.44
CA ILE A 163 11.31 -1.86 -38.75
C ILE A 163 12.37 -2.12 -39.82
#